data_AF-A0A1Q9PGW5-F1
#
_entry.id   AF-A0A1Q9PGW5-F1
#
_cell.length_a   1.000
_cell.length_b   1.000
_cell.length_c   1.000
_cell.angle_alpha   90.00
_cell.angle_beta   90.00
_cell.angle_gamma   90.00
#
_symmetry.space_group_name_H-M   'P 1'
#
loop_
_entity.id
_entity.type
_entity.pdbx_description
1 polymer ?
#
loop_
_entity_poly.entity_id
_entity_poly.type
_entity_poly.pdbx_seq_one_letter_code
_entity_poly.pdbx_strand_id
1 'polypeptide(L)'
;MPNAEHQKASDITYFYDEDTNKAYWGARHALDGYTENYINEGVKKGNTSDIFPLLNWNLTYSEAGLYDLKAPNITVISDKTNVDKRTIEYQLKTNRQAEEIFMQSVSSLKVFKLVINGKEVELTENKYTKNQPLLWTYVVGQVGEVTVEITVDADDSVEWIVADRAYSIPETKGERSPEYSTYGDNSFVMKKVKY
;
A
#
# COMPACT_ATOMS: atom_id res chain seq x y z
N MET A 1 18.03 14.45 22.70
CA MET A 1 17.37 13.58 23.71
C MET A 1 15.87 13.78 23.58
N PRO A 2 15.03 12.76 23.73
CA PRO A 2 13.57 12.92 23.71
C PRO A 2 13.12 13.89 24.80
N ASN A 3 12.07 14.66 24.51
CA ASN A 3 11.45 15.59 25.45
C ASN A 3 9.92 15.64 25.23
N ALA A 4 9.21 16.43 26.03
CA ALA A 4 7.76 16.55 25.94
C ALA A 4 7.25 17.07 24.57
N GLU A 5 8.10 17.76 23.80
CA GLU A 5 7.77 18.31 22.47
C GLU A 5 8.16 17.34 21.33
N HIS A 6 9.08 16.41 21.58
CA HIS A 6 9.62 15.44 20.62
C HIS A 6 9.84 14.07 21.29
N GLN A 7 8.74 13.33 21.43
CA GLN A 7 8.76 11.95 21.88
C GLN A 7 9.52 11.05 20.89
N LYS A 8 10.04 9.91 21.37
CA LYS A 8 10.69 8.90 20.51
C LYS A 8 9.67 8.29 19.54
N ALA A 9 10.12 7.89 18.35
CA ALA A 9 9.25 7.13 17.44
C ALA A 9 9.20 5.65 17.86
N SER A 10 8.00 5.09 17.90
CA SER A 10 7.70 3.67 18.07
C SER A 10 6.46 3.39 17.25
N ASP A 11 6.64 2.76 16.10
CA ASP A 11 5.58 2.42 15.16
C ASP A 11 5.55 0.92 14.90
N ILE A 12 4.33 0.38 14.89
CA ILE A 12 4.07 -0.97 14.42
C ILE A 12 3.16 -0.91 13.20
N THR A 13 3.52 -1.68 12.18
CA THR A 13 2.74 -1.79 10.95
C THR A 13 2.24 -3.22 10.78
N TYR A 14 0.95 -3.36 10.51
CA TYR A 14 0.36 -4.62 10.04
C TYR A 14 0.38 -4.66 8.52
N PHE A 15 0.94 -5.71 7.93
CA PHE A 15 0.90 -5.96 6.49
C PHE A 15 0.06 -7.19 6.22
N TYR A 16 -0.88 -7.11 5.27
CA TYR A 16 -1.67 -8.25 4.83
C TYR A 16 -1.76 -8.32 3.30
N ASP A 17 -1.44 -9.49 2.78
CA ASP A 17 -1.60 -9.87 1.37
C ASP A 17 -2.80 -10.81 1.26
N GLU A 18 -3.89 -10.32 0.66
CA GLU A 18 -5.12 -11.08 0.49
C GLU A 18 -4.95 -12.27 -0.48
N ASP A 19 -4.05 -12.17 -1.48
CA ASP A 19 -3.87 -13.22 -2.48
C ASP A 19 -3.15 -14.43 -1.89
N THR A 20 -2.14 -14.17 -1.04
CA THR A 20 -1.36 -15.23 -0.40
C THR A 20 -1.90 -15.63 0.97
N ASN A 21 -2.88 -14.86 1.48
CA ASN A 21 -3.45 -14.99 2.82
C ASN A 21 -2.36 -14.99 3.91
N LYS A 22 -1.38 -14.10 3.78
CA LYS A 22 -0.24 -13.95 4.70
C LYS A 22 -0.23 -12.57 5.32
N ALA A 23 0.10 -12.54 6.61
CA ALA A 23 0.21 -11.30 7.35
C ALA A 23 1.51 -11.22 8.16
N TYR A 24 1.94 -9.99 8.42
CA TYR A 24 3.16 -9.69 9.13
C TYR A 24 2.98 -8.48 10.06
N TRP A 25 3.59 -8.53 11.23
CA TRP A 25 3.87 -7.35 12.04
C TRP A 25 5.27 -6.85 11.71
N GLY A 26 5.42 -5.54 11.53
CA GLY A 26 6.69 -4.93 11.17
C GLY A 26 6.94 -3.62 11.91
N ALA A 27 8.15 -3.49 12.47
CA ALA A 27 8.63 -2.28 13.11
C ALA A 27 9.76 -1.67 12.28
N ARG A 28 9.64 -0.38 11.96
CA ARG A 28 10.68 0.38 11.24
C ARG A 28 11.84 0.75 12.17
N HIS A 29 11.55 0.95 13.44
CA HIS A 29 12.52 1.28 14.47
C HIS A 29 12.97 0.04 15.25
N ALA A 30 13.96 0.22 16.13
CA ALA A 30 14.38 -0.84 17.03
C ALA A 30 13.21 -1.26 17.94
N LEU A 31 13.11 -2.56 18.22
CA LEU A 31 12.07 -3.07 19.11
C LEU A 31 12.21 -2.47 20.51
N ASP A 32 11.06 -2.26 21.14
CA ASP A 32 10.88 -1.75 22.50
C ASP A 32 9.79 -2.56 23.20
N GLY A 33 9.55 -2.30 24.49
CA GLY A 33 8.58 -3.05 25.27
C GLY A 33 7.13 -2.98 24.74
N TYR A 34 6.81 -2.04 23.84
CA TYR A 34 5.51 -1.97 23.18
C TYR A 34 5.48 -2.85 21.92
N THR A 35 6.44 -2.67 21.02
CA THR A 35 6.55 -3.40 19.73
C THR A 35 6.90 -4.88 19.91
N GLU A 36 7.59 -5.25 20.99
CA GLU A 36 7.86 -6.65 21.37
C GLU A 36 6.59 -7.45 21.64
N ASN A 37 5.45 -6.81 21.97
CA ASN A 37 4.18 -7.52 22.11
C ASN A 37 3.61 -8.02 20.77
N TYR A 38 4.13 -7.51 19.64
CA TYR A 38 3.73 -7.87 18.29
C TYR A 38 4.77 -8.76 17.60
N ILE A 39 6.06 -8.49 17.86
CA ILE A 39 7.21 -9.15 17.21
C ILE A 39 8.05 -9.84 18.31
N ASN A 40 7.62 -11.03 18.74
CA ASN A 40 8.28 -11.79 19.81
C ASN A 40 8.78 -13.18 19.38
N GLU A 41 8.21 -13.75 18.32
CA GLU A 41 8.57 -15.07 17.80
C GLU A 41 8.95 -15.01 16.32
N GLY A 42 9.90 -15.84 15.90
CA GLY A 42 10.30 -15.92 14.49
C GLY A 42 10.82 -14.61 13.90
N VAL A 43 11.44 -13.77 14.74
CA VAL A 43 11.88 -12.42 14.39
C VAL A 43 12.90 -12.43 13.26
N LYS A 44 12.63 -11.63 12.22
CA LYS A 44 13.48 -11.44 11.04
C LYS A 44 13.83 -9.97 10.88
N LYS A 45 14.95 -9.70 10.21
CA LYS A 45 15.33 -8.37 9.72
C LYS A 45 15.47 -8.45 8.21
N GLY A 46 14.93 -7.47 7.50
CA GLY A 46 14.91 -7.48 6.03
C GLY A 46 14.37 -6.17 5.47
N ASN A 47 13.87 -6.22 4.24
CA ASN A 47 13.26 -5.08 3.57
C ASN A 47 11.75 -5.30 3.41
N THR A 48 10.95 -4.23 3.50
CA THR A 48 9.50 -4.34 3.35
C THR A 48 9.08 -4.87 2.00
N SER A 49 9.85 -4.62 0.94
CA SER A 49 9.54 -5.14 -0.39
C SER A 49 9.51 -6.67 -0.49
N ASP A 50 10.15 -7.38 0.46
CA ASP A 50 10.15 -8.85 0.52
C ASP A 50 8.78 -9.42 0.94
N ILE A 51 7.96 -8.63 1.65
CA ILE A 51 6.63 -9.03 2.16
C ILE A 51 5.50 -8.15 1.63
N PHE A 52 5.82 -6.94 1.19
CA PHE A 52 4.89 -5.92 0.74
C PHE A 52 5.56 -5.04 -0.34
N PRO A 53 5.57 -5.46 -1.62
CA PRO A 53 6.41 -4.93 -2.70
C PRO A 53 6.15 -3.46 -3.09
N LEU A 54 5.09 -2.85 -2.56
CA LEU A 54 4.76 -1.43 -2.72
C LEU A 54 5.68 -0.51 -1.90
N LEU A 55 6.40 -1.05 -0.91
CA LEU A 55 7.20 -0.30 0.03
C LEU A 55 8.66 -0.76 -0.03
N ASN A 56 9.59 0.15 0.29
CA ASN A 56 11.02 -0.14 0.25
C ASN A 56 11.75 0.54 1.42
N TRP A 57 11.75 -0.11 2.57
CA TRP A 57 12.49 0.31 3.76
C TRP A 57 12.84 -0.89 4.63
N ASN A 58 13.94 -0.77 5.40
CA ASN A 58 14.38 -1.84 6.29
C ASN A 58 13.49 -1.94 7.52
N LEU A 59 13.17 -3.16 7.94
CA LEU A 59 12.34 -3.42 9.11
C LEU A 59 12.78 -4.66 9.89
N THR A 60 12.33 -4.71 11.14
CA THR A 60 12.26 -5.94 11.93
C THR A 60 10.82 -6.44 11.87
N TYR A 61 10.59 -7.73 11.60
CA TYR A 61 9.26 -8.26 11.36
C TYR A 61 9.11 -9.73 11.77
N SER A 62 7.87 -10.15 11.99
CA SER A 62 7.48 -11.55 12.20
C SER A 62 6.15 -11.82 11.50
N GLU A 63 5.85 -13.10 11.25
CA GLU A 63 4.52 -13.51 10.79
C GLU A 63 3.47 -13.13 11.84
N ALA A 64 2.29 -12.75 11.36
CA ALA A 64 1.17 -12.34 12.19
C ALA A 64 -0.05 -13.25 11.97
N GLY A 65 -0.92 -13.30 12.99
CA GLY A 65 -2.25 -13.84 12.82
C GLY A 65 -3.07 -13.01 11.82
N LEU A 66 -4.03 -13.66 11.17
CA LEU A 66 -4.94 -13.01 10.25
C LEU A 66 -6.07 -12.31 11.00
N TYR A 67 -6.37 -11.09 10.58
CA TYR A 67 -7.59 -10.37 10.97
C TYR A 67 -8.53 -10.29 9.77
N ASP A 68 -9.83 -10.11 10.03
CA ASP A 68 -10.85 -9.96 8.97
C ASP A 68 -10.77 -8.55 8.35
N LEU A 69 -9.69 -8.28 7.64
CA LEU A 69 -9.51 -7.09 6.81
C LEU A 69 -9.73 -7.47 5.35
N LYS A 70 -10.36 -6.57 4.59
CA LYS A 70 -10.55 -6.75 3.15
C LYS A 70 -9.63 -5.82 2.38
N ALA A 71 -9.00 -6.34 1.33
CA ALA A 71 -8.24 -5.51 0.41
C ALA A 71 -9.17 -4.50 -0.31
N PRO A 72 -8.62 -3.40 -0.84
CA PRO A 72 -9.40 -2.48 -1.66
C PRO A 72 -10.03 -3.18 -2.86
N ASN A 73 -11.19 -2.68 -3.30
CA ASN A 73 -11.81 -3.10 -4.55
C ASN A 73 -11.29 -2.26 -5.72
N ILE A 74 -11.20 -2.89 -6.89
CA ILE A 74 -10.93 -2.24 -8.17
C ILE A 74 -11.88 -2.85 -9.19
N THR A 75 -12.61 -1.99 -9.89
CA THR A 75 -13.61 -2.36 -10.90
C THR A 75 -13.27 -1.65 -12.20
N VAL A 76 -13.30 -2.38 -13.32
CA VAL A 76 -13.15 -1.79 -14.66
C VAL A 76 -14.48 -1.19 -15.07
N ILE A 77 -14.49 0.12 -15.29
CA ILE A 77 -15.66 0.89 -15.75
C ILE A 77 -15.71 0.90 -17.28
N SER A 78 -14.57 1.10 -17.93
CA SER A 78 -14.46 1.04 -19.38
C SER A 78 -13.09 0.55 -19.82
N ASP A 79 -13.04 -0.13 -20.97
CA ASP A 79 -11.81 -0.60 -21.60
C ASP A 79 -12.00 -0.48 -23.12
N LYS A 80 -11.23 0.41 -23.73
CA LYS A 80 -11.38 0.76 -25.15
C LYS A 80 -10.01 0.78 -25.81
N THR A 81 -9.89 0.04 -26.90
CA THR A 81 -8.70 0.07 -27.74
C THR A 81 -8.99 0.89 -29.00
N ASN A 82 -8.10 1.82 -29.32
CA ASN A 82 -8.13 2.61 -30.55
C ASN A 82 -6.74 2.61 -31.20
N VAL A 83 -6.64 1.91 -32.33
CA VAL A 83 -5.39 1.68 -33.07
C VAL A 83 -4.31 1.07 -32.17
N ASP A 84 -3.38 1.88 -31.68
CA ASP A 84 -2.18 1.51 -30.92
C ASP A 84 -2.28 1.84 -29.43
N LYS A 85 -3.45 2.31 -28.97
CA LYS A 85 -3.66 2.72 -27.57
C LYS A 85 -4.86 2.02 -26.95
N ARG A 86 -4.69 1.54 -25.73
CA ARG A 86 -5.77 1.03 -24.86
C ARG A 86 -5.99 2.03 -23.73
N THR A 87 -7.21 2.51 -23.59
CA THR A 87 -7.63 3.35 -22.45
C THR A 87 -8.51 2.53 -21.54
N ILE A 88 -8.12 2.43 -20.27
CA ILE A 88 -8.85 1.70 -19.24
C ILE A 88 -9.24 2.68 -18.14
N GLU A 89 -10.51 2.66 -17.76
CA GLU A 89 -11.05 3.41 -16.64
C GLU A 89 -11.38 2.46 -15.50
N TYR A 90 -10.88 2.77 -14.32
CA TYR A 90 -11.07 2.03 -13.08
C TYR A 90 -11.81 2.87 -12.06
N GLN A 91 -12.64 2.22 -11.25
CA GLN A 91 -13.08 2.73 -9.95
C GLN A 91 -12.38 1.91 -8.87
N LEU A 92 -11.65 2.57 -7.97
CA LEU A 92 -11.03 1.97 -6.81
C LEU A 92 -11.74 2.43 -5.55
N LYS A 93 -11.85 1.54 -4.56
CA LYS A 93 -12.53 1.82 -3.28
C LYS A 93 -11.86 1.08 -2.13
N THR A 94 -11.69 1.73 -0.99
CA THR A 94 -11.32 1.02 0.26
C THR A 94 -12.54 0.31 0.85
N ASN A 95 -12.34 -0.89 1.38
CA ASN A 95 -13.40 -1.66 2.05
C ASN A 95 -13.38 -1.52 3.58
N ARG A 96 -12.43 -0.74 4.13
CA ARG A 96 -12.17 -0.65 5.57
C ARG A 96 -11.92 0.77 6.05
N GLN A 97 -12.40 1.77 5.31
CA GLN A 97 -12.22 3.20 5.61
C GLN A 97 -10.75 3.62 5.73
N ALA A 98 -9.86 2.97 4.97
CA ALA A 98 -8.46 3.36 4.89
C ALA A 98 -8.33 4.77 4.28
N GLU A 99 -7.41 5.58 4.81
CA GLU A 99 -7.26 6.98 4.38
C GLU A 99 -6.54 7.12 3.03
N GLU A 100 -5.73 6.13 2.65
CA GLU A 100 -4.90 6.16 1.44
C GLU A 100 -5.11 4.92 0.58
N ILE A 101 -5.07 5.11 -0.75
CA ILE A 101 -4.98 4.04 -1.75
C ILE A 101 -3.66 4.16 -2.51
N PHE A 102 -3.07 2.99 -2.80
CA PHE A 102 -1.87 2.81 -3.57
C PHE A 102 -2.19 1.93 -4.77
N MET A 103 -1.61 2.25 -5.93
CA MET A 103 -1.68 1.40 -7.11
C MET A 103 -0.33 1.37 -7.80
N GLN A 104 0.15 0.17 -8.08
CA GLN A 104 1.46 -0.08 -8.66
C GLN A 104 1.37 -1.02 -9.86
N SER A 105 2.00 -0.68 -10.97
CA SER A 105 2.11 -1.59 -12.11
C SER A 105 3.01 -2.79 -11.78
N VAL A 106 2.56 -3.99 -12.12
CA VAL A 106 3.35 -5.22 -12.03
C VAL A 106 4.05 -5.52 -13.35
N SER A 107 3.34 -5.28 -14.45
CA SER A 107 3.82 -5.42 -15.81
C SER A 107 4.64 -4.20 -16.26
N SER A 108 5.38 -4.36 -17.36
CA SER A 108 5.96 -3.20 -18.03
C SER A 108 4.86 -2.50 -18.82
N LEU A 109 4.79 -1.18 -18.70
CA LEU A 109 3.75 -0.35 -19.30
C LEU A 109 4.37 0.85 -19.99
N LYS A 110 3.94 1.15 -21.19
CA LYS A 110 4.17 2.43 -21.84
C LYS A 110 2.91 3.28 -21.66
N VAL A 111 2.98 4.25 -20.75
CA VAL A 111 1.84 5.07 -20.32
C VAL A 111 1.87 6.38 -21.07
N PHE A 112 0.78 6.68 -21.79
CA PHE A 112 0.60 7.91 -22.53
C PHE A 112 -0.18 8.96 -21.75
N LYS A 113 -1.07 8.53 -20.86
CA LYS A 113 -1.94 9.42 -20.07
C LYS A 113 -2.32 8.74 -18.76
N LEU A 114 -2.36 9.53 -17.69
CA LEU A 114 -2.92 9.14 -16.40
C LEU A 114 -3.83 10.27 -15.91
N VAL A 115 -5.08 9.95 -15.58
CA VAL A 115 -6.05 10.87 -15.02
C VAL A 115 -6.58 10.28 -13.73
N ILE A 116 -6.50 11.04 -12.64
CA ILE A 116 -7.01 10.65 -11.33
C ILE A 116 -8.10 11.65 -10.94
N ASN A 117 -9.32 11.16 -10.68
CA ASN A 117 -10.49 11.99 -10.37
C ASN A 117 -10.69 13.15 -11.36
N GLY A 118 -10.56 12.86 -12.67
CA GLY A 118 -10.71 13.83 -13.75
C GLY A 118 -9.55 14.83 -13.91
N LYS A 119 -8.49 14.73 -13.09
CA LYS A 119 -7.29 15.57 -13.20
C LYS A 119 -6.16 14.78 -13.84
N GLU A 120 -5.62 15.31 -14.93
CA GLU A 120 -4.45 14.73 -15.58
C GLU A 120 -3.22 14.87 -14.66
N VAL A 121 -2.48 13.77 -14.51
CA VAL A 121 -1.25 13.69 -13.73
C VAL A 121 -0.07 13.87 -14.68
N GLU A 122 0.81 14.80 -14.37
CA GLU A 122 2.06 14.98 -15.12
C GLU A 122 2.99 13.78 -14.88
N LEU A 123 3.32 13.08 -15.96
CA LEU A 123 4.22 11.93 -15.93
C LEU A 123 5.65 12.38 -16.26
N THR A 124 6.60 12.10 -15.39
CA THR A 124 8.03 12.38 -15.64
C THR A 124 8.65 11.40 -16.63
N GLU A 125 8.03 10.24 -16.82
CA GLU A 125 8.45 9.16 -17.71
C GLU A 125 7.21 8.54 -18.36
N ASN A 126 7.39 7.90 -19.51
CA ASN A 126 6.29 7.23 -20.21
C ASN A 126 6.49 5.71 -20.31
N LYS A 127 7.57 5.17 -19.75
CA LYS A 127 7.88 3.74 -19.78
C LYS A 127 8.21 3.25 -18.38
N TYR A 128 7.38 2.36 -17.88
CA TYR A 128 7.49 1.74 -16.58
C TYR A 128 7.83 0.27 -16.75
N THR A 129 8.60 -0.27 -15.81
CA THR A 129 9.05 -1.67 -15.81
C THR A 129 8.85 -2.27 -14.44
N LYS A 130 9.04 -3.59 -14.31
CA LYS A 130 8.98 -4.25 -13.00
C LYS A 130 9.98 -3.66 -11.97
N ASN A 131 11.12 -3.16 -12.42
CA ASN A 131 12.14 -2.55 -11.55
C ASN A 131 11.93 -1.04 -11.35
N GLN A 132 11.14 -0.41 -12.21
CA GLN A 132 10.76 1.00 -12.13
C GLN A 132 9.27 1.12 -12.46
N PRO A 133 8.40 0.66 -11.53
CA PRO A 133 6.98 0.55 -11.79
C PRO A 133 6.31 1.92 -11.69
N LEU A 134 5.21 2.10 -12.40
CA LEU A 134 4.30 3.20 -12.12
C LEU A 134 3.72 2.95 -10.73
N LEU A 135 3.97 3.87 -9.80
CA LEU A 135 3.41 3.86 -8.46
C LEU A 135 2.81 5.24 -8.20
N TRP A 136 1.56 5.26 -7.76
CA TRP A 136 0.93 6.47 -7.26
C TRP A 136 0.14 6.18 -5.98
N THR A 137 -0.08 7.27 -5.24
CA THR A 137 -0.79 7.26 -3.96
C THR A 137 -1.85 8.34 -3.96
N TYR A 138 -3.02 8.05 -3.40
CA TYR A 138 -4.11 9.01 -3.28
C TYR A 138 -4.71 8.97 -1.89
N VAL A 139 -4.86 10.15 -1.25
CA VAL A 139 -5.58 10.29 0.01
C VAL A 139 -7.07 10.33 -0.29
N VAL A 140 -7.77 9.21 -0.13
CA VAL A 140 -9.19 9.06 -0.47
C VAL A 140 -10.11 9.70 0.58
N GLY A 141 -9.62 9.92 1.81
CA GLY A 141 -10.36 10.60 2.87
C GLY A 141 -11.78 10.06 3.05
N GLN A 142 -12.74 10.97 3.27
CA GLN A 142 -14.16 10.59 3.48
C GLN A 142 -14.87 10.05 2.25
N VAL A 143 -14.34 10.27 1.04
CA VAL A 143 -15.00 9.86 -0.20
C VAL A 143 -14.88 8.34 -0.39
N GLY A 144 -13.77 7.75 0.10
CA GLY A 144 -13.54 6.30 0.11
C GLY A 144 -13.31 5.67 -1.27
N GLU A 145 -13.37 6.46 -2.35
CA GLU A 145 -13.22 5.99 -3.73
C GLU A 145 -12.41 6.97 -4.60
N VAL A 146 -11.85 6.44 -5.70
CA VAL A 146 -11.08 7.19 -6.69
C VAL A 146 -11.31 6.60 -8.08
N THR A 147 -11.54 7.47 -9.07
CA THR A 147 -11.59 7.09 -10.49
C THR A 147 -10.23 7.30 -11.12
N VAL A 148 -9.78 6.32 -11.90
CA VAL A 148 -8.47 6.32 -12.56
C VAL A 148 -8.66 5.97 -14.02
N GLU A 149 -8.32 6.87 -14.92
CA GLU A 149 -8.21 6.58 -16.36
C GLU A 149 -6.72 6.51 -16.72
N ILE A 150 -6.32 5.42 -17.35
CA ILE A 150 -4.96 5.24 -17.86
C ILE A 150 -5.02 4.89 -19.35
N THR A 151 -4.18 5.55 -20.14
CA THR A 151 -3.95 5.19 -21.54
C THR A 151 -2.57 4.57 -21.69
N VAL A 152 -2.52 3.34 -22.19
CA VAL A 152 -1.31 2.55 -22.40
C VAL A 152 -1.19 2.09 -23.85
N ASP A 153 -0.06 1.49 -24.21
CA ASP A 153 0.11 0.81 -25.49
C ASP A 153 -0.85 -0.38 -25.60
N ALA A 154 -1.46 -0.58 -26.77
CA ALA A 154 -2.52 -1.57 -26.94
C ALA A 154 -2.05 -3.02 -26.67
N ASP A 155 -0.76 -3.29 -26.90
CA ASP A 155 -0.16 -4.61 -26.72
C ASP A 155 0.35 -4.86 -25.28
N ASP A 156 0.32 -3.85 -24.40
CA ASP A 156 0.76 -4.00 -23.02
C ASP A 156 -0.25 -4.81 -22.20
N SER A 157 0.27 -5.80 -21.46
CA SER A 157 -0.51 -6.47 -20.41
C SER A 157 -0.64 -5.55 -19.21
N VAL A 158 -1.85 -5.43 -18.65
CA VAL A 158 -2.12 -4.51 -17.54
C VAL A 158 -2.37 -5.28 -16.26
N GLU A 159 -1.38 -5.27 -15.38
CA GLU A 159 -1.41 -5.93 -14.08
C GLU A 159 -1.07 -4.93 -12.97
N TRP A 160 -1.83 -4.97 -11.89
CA TRP A 160 -1.70 -4.03 -10.78
C TRP A 160 -1.55 -4.75 -9.44
N ILE A 161 -0.79 -4.14 -8.54
CA ILE A 161 -1.00 -4.29 -7.10
C ILE A 161 -1.83 -3.10 -6.66
N VAL A 162 -2.92 -3.37 -5.95
CA VAL A 162 -3.73 -2.33 -5.31
C VAL A 162 -3.67 -2.56 -3.81
N ALA A 163 -3.39 -1.50 -3.06
CA ALA A 163 -3.39 -1.54 -1.61
C ALA A 163 -4.06 -0.31 -1.02
N ASP A 164 -4.46 -0.43 0.24
CA ASP A 164 -4.88 0.71 1.03
C ASP A 164 -4.12 0.75 2.36
N ARG A 165 -4.04 1.94 2.95
CA ARG A 165 -3.40 2.17 4.26
C ARG A 165 -4.37 2.85 5.20
N ALA A 166 -4.57 2.25 6.37
CA ALA A 166 -5.28 2.86 7.47
C ALA A 166 -4.29 3.32 8.55
N TYR A 167 -4.48 4.50 9.14
CA TYR A 167 -3.71 5.00 10.30
C TYR A 167 -4.18 4.38 11.62
N SER A 168 -4.38 3.08 11.60
CA SER A 168 -4.76 2.24 12.72
C SER A 168 -4.28 0.81 12.48
N ILE A 169 -4.19 0.04 13.56
CA ILE A 169 -3.85 -1.39 13.56
C ILE A 169 -5.07 -2.22 13.97
N PRO A 170 -5.18 -3.48 13.50
CA PRO A 170 -6.37 -4.30 13.76
C PRO A 170 -6.52 -4.76 15.22
N GLU A 171 -5.44 -4.74 16.01
CA GLU A 171 -5.47 -5.10 17.42
C GLU A 171 -4.33 -4.37 18.16
N THR A 172 -4.61 -3.90 19.37
CA THR A 172 -3.60 -3.33 20.26
C THR A 172 -3.10 -4.40 21.23
N LYS A 173 -1.79 -4.68 21.22
CA LYS A 173 -1.10 -5.59 22.13
C LYS A 173 -0.19 -4.80 23.06
N GLY A 174 -0.66 -4.57 24.29
CA GLY A 174 0.09 -3.84 25.32
C GLY A 174 -0.06 -2.32 25.28
N GLU A 175 0.56 -1.66 26.25
CA GLU A 175 0.51 -0.20 26.41
C GLU A 175 1.80 0.45 25.93
N ARG A 176 1.68 1.56 25.20
CA ARG A 176 2.83 2.34 24.75
C ARG A 176 3.30 3.26 25.87
N SER A 177 4.59 3.19 26.20
CA SER A 177 5.21 4.11 27.17
C SER A 177 5.02 5.56 26.71
N PRO A 178 4.67 6.51 27.61
CA PRO A 178 4.51 7.93 27.29
C PRO A 178 5.76 8.62 26.74
N GLU A 179 6.93 7.96 26.77
CA GLU A 179 8.14 8.47 26.13
C GLU A 179 8.11 8.36 24.59
N TYR A 180 7.21 7.52 24.05
CA TYR A 180 7.03 7.30 22.63
C TYR A 180 5.81 8.04 22.08
N SER A 181 5.93 8.47 20.83
CA SER A 181 4.84 9.05 20.04
C SER A 181 3.73 8.02 19.86
N THR A 182 2.47 8.46 19.99
CA THR A 182 1.29 7.65 19.63
C THR A 182 1.05 7.59 18.12
N TYR A 183 1.66 8.51 17.36
CA TYR A 183 1.61 8.51 15.90
C TYR A 183 2.59 7.49 15.33
N GLY A 184 2.15 6.75 14.31
CA GLY A 184 3.01 5.86 13.53
C GLY A 184 2.34 4.53 13.17
N ASP A 185 1.44 4.04 14.03
CA ASP A 185 0.77 2.76 13.80
C ASP A 185 -0.13 2.82 12.59
N ASN A 186 -0.03 1.79 11.76
CA ASN A 186 -0.83 1.71 10.57
C ASN A 186 -0.97 0.27 10.08
N SER A 187 -1.87 0.07 9.14
CA SER A 187 -2.10 -1.21 8.50
C SER A 187 -2.21 -1.05 7.01
N PHE A 188 -1.55 -1.94 6.28
CA PHE A 188 -1.64 -2.07 4.84
C PHE A 188 -2.33 -3.37 4.47
N VAL A 189 -3.25 -3.30 3.52
CA VAL A 189 -3.84 -4.49 2.89
C VAL A 189 -3.68 -4.37 1.39
N MET A 190 -3.16 -5.41 0.74
CA MET A 190 -2.99 -5.45 -0.70
C MET A 190 -3.64 -6.67 -1.35
N LYS A 191 -3.84 -6.54 -2.66
CA LYS A 191 -4.12 -7.64 -3.59
C LYS A 191 -3.55 -7.32 -4.97
N LYS A 192 -3.39 -8.34 -5.80
CA LYS A 192 -3.02 -8.22 -7.21
C LYS A 192 -4.25 -8.42 -8.08
N VAL A 193 -4.28 -7.69 -9.19
CA VAL A 193 -5.32 -7.81 -10.20
C VAL A 193 -4.73 -7.79 -11.60
N LYS A 194 -5.36 -8.53 -12.51
CA LYS A 194 -4.94 -8.67 -13.90
C LYS A 194 -6.12 -8.40 -14.83
N TYR A 195 -5.88 -7.62 -15.88
CA TYR A 195 -6.85 -7.21 -16.89
C TYR A 195 -6.27 -7.26 -18.32
#